data_AF-K2E4I3-F1
#
_entry.id   AF-K2E4I3-F1
#
_cell.length_a   1.000
_cell.length_b   1.000
_cell.length_c   1.000
_cell.angle_alpha   90.00
_cell.angle_beta   90.00
_cell.angle_gamma   90.00
#
_symmetry.space_group_name_H-M   'P 1'
#
loop_
_entity.id
_entity.type
_entity.pdbx_description
1 polymer ?
#
loop_
_entity_poly.entity_id
_entity_poly.type
_entity_poly.pdbx_seq_one_letter_code
_entity_poly.pdbx_strand_id
1 'polypeptide(L)'
;MNTEQAKQAATTYPVIKKQLDSAWSMTGFYEYQDDAGNPIYWRIRLDSPNNSDSKWIRPFYFDGKEWALQEPKFEKGKKPLYLLPTIKKSADNVVCYIVEGEKCADALAKLGIVATTSGSATSASDADWSCLVGRQVIIWPDNDEQGAAYANTVAKVLLKLGCKVLLVDIAKLNLPPKGDCYDWLVANPSATKQDIKALPLVEPKTITEELGTSRLRAITVSELLQFEFKAHEYILEPWLTTQSLNMIFGYRGVGKTHISLGIAYAVASGGSILKWLAPKPRGVLFIDGEMPGYSLQKRMAEIIANADKEFAPNLMFLTPDLQEFGMPDLATVEGQRRVENHITDETDLIIVDNISCLVRSGKENEGESWLPIQEWALKLRAMGKSVLFIHHSNKAGGQRGTSRKEDVLDNVICLKHPIGHTPEQGALFEVHFEKARHLYGEDAASFEAQLFTDNTGKQLWQVKLLEQSTYEKVISLATEGLNQREIADELDIHKSNVSRHIKNAKTQGELKHTLEVC
;
A
#
# COMPACT_ATOMS: atom_id res chain seq x y z
N MET A 1 -48.45 15.85 -16.65
CA MET A 1 -49.22 15.16 -15.59
C MET A 1 -48.76 15.72 -14.26
N ASN A 2 -49.64 16.03 -13.31
CA ASN A 2 -49.25 16.61 -12.02
C ASN A 2 -49.36 15.58 -10.88
N THR A 3 -48.74 15.89 -9.74
CA THR A 3 -48.65 14.98 -8.58
C THR A 3 -50.02 14.65 -7.97
N GLU A 4 -50.98 15.57 -8.02
CA GLU A 4 -52.36 15.31 -7.56
C GLU A 4 -53.07 14.25 -8.43
N GLN A 5 -52.92 14.33 -9.75
CA GLN A 5 -53.44 13.30 -10.66
C GLN A 5 -52.80 11.93 -10.40
N ALA A 6 -51.47 11.90 -10.19
CA ALA A 6 -50.76 10.67 -9.87
C ALA A 6 -51.20 10.07 -8.54
N LYS A 7 -51.44 10.91 -7.53
CA LYS A 7 -51.90 10.50 -6.20
C LYS A 7 -53.32 9.93 -6.26
N GLN A 8 -54.22 10.54 -7.02
CA GLN A 8 -55.57 10.01 -7.26
C GLN A 8 -55.50 8.63 -7.95
N ALA A 9 -54.71 8.50 -9.02
CA ALA A 9 -54.51 7.23 -9.70
C ALA A 9 -53.96 6.15 -8.75
N ALA A 10 -52.95 6.49 -7.94
CA ALA A 10 -52.37 5.61 -6.94
C ALA A 10 -53.40 5.09 -5.94
N THR A 11 -54.27 5.97 -5.40
CA THR A 11 -55.29 5.56 -4.40
C THR A 11 -56.33 4.58 -4.95
N THR A 12 -56.55 4.59 -6.27
CA THR A 12 -57.46 3.64 -6.95
C THR A 12 -56.77 2.39 -7.48
N TYR A 13 -55.44 2.35 -7.50
CA TYR A 13 -54.67 1.24 -8.05
C TYR A 13 -54.91 -0.05 -7.23
N PRO A 14 -55.25 -1.20 -7.84
CA PRO A 14 -55.77 -2.37 -7.10
C PRO A 14 -54.94 -2.82 -5.91
N VAL A 15 -53.61 -2.87 -6.06
CA VAL A 15 -52.69 -3.29 -5.00
C VAL A 15 -52.61 -2.26 -3.86
N ILE A 16 -52.58 -0.97 -4.19
CA ILE A 16 -52.49 0.12 -3.20
C ILE A 16 -53.82 0.23 -2.47
N LYS A 17 -54.93 0.25 -3.22
CA LYS A 17 -56.29 0.30 -2.67
C LYS A 17 -56.52 -0.83 -1.67
N LYS A 18 -56.12 -2.06 -2.00
CA LYS A 18 -56.19 -3.19 -1.07
C LYS A 18 -55.46 -2.94 0.25
N GLN A 19 -54.30 -2.28 0.23
CA GLN A 19 -53.58 -1.92 1.46
C GLN A 19 -54.28 -0.82 2.25
N LEU A 20 -54.76 0.22 1.57
CA LEU A 20 -55.53 1.31 2.18
C LEU A 20 -56.83 0.80 2.83
N ASP A 21 -57.55 -0.10 2.15
CA ASP A 21 -58.75 -0.77 2.67
C ASP A 21 -58.43 -1.66 3.89
N SER A 22 -57.17 -2.12 4.00
CA SER A 22 -56.65 -2.87 5.15
C SER A 22 -56.11 -1.95 6.26
N ALA A 23 -56.56 -0.69 6.29
CA ALA A 23 -56.19 0.35 7.26
C ALA A 23 -54.72 0.78 7.23
N TRP A 24 -53.96 0.50 6.16
CA TRP A 24 -52.66 1.14 5.97
C TRP A 24 -52.83 2.62 5.63
N SER A 25 -51.92 3.45 6.13
CA SER A 25 -51.97 4.89 5.92
C SER A 25 -50.91 5.34 4.92
N MET A 26 -51.30 6.12 3.90
CA MET A 26 -50.33 6.71 2.97
C MET A 26 -49.67 7.92 3.62
N THR A 27 -48.45 7.73 4.13
CA THR A 27 -47.69 8.74 4.86
C THR A 27 -46.64 9.45 4.00
N GLY A 28 -46.40 8.97 2.78
CA GLY A 28 -45.48 9.61 1.83
C GLY A 28 -45.88 9.39 0.38
N PHE A 29 -45.69 10.44 -0.42
CA PHE A 29 -45.88 10.43 -1.87
C PHE A 29 -44.82 11.33 -2.51
N TYR A 30 -43.65 10.76 -2.75
CA TYR A 30 -42.42 11.50 -3.07
C TYR A 30 -42.21 11.59 -4.58
N GLU A 31 -42.26 12.80 -5.12
CA GLU A 31 -42.11 13.08 -6.54
C GLU A 31 -40.64 13.20 -6.95
N TYR A 32 -40.19 12.37 -7.89
CA TYR A 32 -38.87 12.51 -8.52
C TYR A 32 -39.01 13.28 -9.83
N GLN A 33 -38.17 14.29 -10.01
CA GLN A 33 -38.26 15.25 -11.11
C GLN A 33 -36.99 15.23 -11.99
N ASP A 34 -37.15 15.62 -13.25
CA ASP A 34 -36.04 15.88 -14.17
C ASP A 34 -35.36 17.24 -13.92
N ASP A 35 -34.39 17.57 -14.75
CA ASP A 35 -33.64 18.84 -14.71
C ASP A 35 -34.52 20.09 -14.90
N ALA A 36 -35.65 19.94 -15.60
CA ALA A 36 -36.61 21.01 -15.86
C ALA A 36 -37.73 21.08 -14.80
N GLY A 37 -37.75 20.15 -13.84
CA GLY A 37 -38.78 20.05 -12.81
C GLY A 37 -40.03 19.29 -13.25
N ASN A 38 -39.97 18.54 -14.36
CA ASN A 38 -41.08 17.68 -14.77
C ASN A 38 -41.07 16.38 -13.94
N PRO A 39 -42.24 15.89 -13.49
CA PRO A 39 -42.31 14.61 -12.80
C PRO A 39 -41.90 13.45 -13.70
N ILE A 40 -41.02 12.59 -13.19
CA ILE A 40 -40.57 11.34 -13.84
C ILE A 40 -41.37 10.16 -13.27
N TYR A 41 -41.39 10.02 -11.95
CA TYR A 41 -42.11 8.96 -11.22
C TYR A 41 -42.28 9.36 -9.76
N TRP A 42 -43.06 8.59 -9.01
CA TRP A 42 -43.31 8.80 -7.58
C TRP A 42 -42.88 7.59 -6.76
N ARG A 43 -42.57 7.80 -5.48
CA ARG A 43 -42.46 6.74 -4.48
C ARG A 43 -43.53 6.89 -3.43
N ILE A 44 -44.27 5.81 -3.22
CA ILE A 44 -45.39 5.74 -2.30
C ILE A 44 -44.90 5.05 -1.04
N ARG A 45 -45.16 5.66 0.11
CA ARG A 45 -44.95 5.06 1.42
C ARG A 45 -46.30 4.85 2.09
N LEU A 46 -46.58 3.59 2.41
CA LEU A 46 -47.68 3.20 3.29
C LEU A 46 -47.10 2.67 4.60
N ASP A 47 -47.59 3.16 5.73
CA ASP A 47 -47.24 2.67 7.06
C ASP A 47 -48.38 1.79 7.60
N SER A 48 -48.00 0.66 8.20
CA SER A 48 -48.94 -0.33 8.75
C SER A 48 -49.61 0.18 10.02
N PRO A 49 -50.91 -0.10 10.24
CA PRO A 49 -51.61 0.26 11.47
C PRO A 49 -51.18 -0.59 12.67
N ASN A 50 -50.63 -1.78 12.43
CA ASN A 50 -50.40 -2.80 13.47
C ASN A 50 -48.93 -2.92 13.89
N ASN A 51 -48.01 -2.34 13.12
CA ASN A 51 -46.58 -2.40 13.41
C ASN A 51 -45.87 -1.19 12.81
N SER A 52 -45.31 -0.33 13.66
CA SER A 52 -44.56 0.88 13.26
C SER A 52 -43.33 0.59 12.40
N ASP A 53 -42.77 -0.63 12.47
CA ASP A 53 -41.60 -1.04 11.68
C ASP A 53 -41.99 -1.59 10.31
N SER A 54 -43.27 -1.88 10.07
CA SER A 54 -43.75 -2.42 8.80
C SER A 54 -44.16 -1.29 7.86
N LYS A 55 -43.30 -1.04 6.87
CA LYS A 55 -43.49 -0.04 5.81
C LYS A 55 -43.56 -0.68 4.44
N TRP A 56 -44.48 -0.23 3.61
CA TRP A 56 -44.59 -0.61 2.20
C TRP A 56 -44.19 0.57 1.35
N ILE A 57 -43.02 0.46 0.72
CA ILE A 57 -42.47 1.51 -0.15
C ILE A 57 -42.36 0.95 -1.57
N ARG A 58 -43.03 1.57 -2.53
CA ARG A 58 -42.96 1.17 -3.94
C ARG A 58 -42.94 2.37 -4.88
N PRO A 59 -42.20 2.27 -6.00
CA PRO A 59 -42.27 3.24 -7.08
C PRO A 59 -43.62 3.15 -7.80
N PHE A 60 -44.07 4.26 -8.36
CA PHE A 60 -45.29 4.40 -9.13
C PHE A 60 -45.02 5.31 -10.32
N TYR A 61 -45.28 4.81 -11.53
CA TYR A 61 -44.87 5.41 -12.79
C TYR A 61 -45.99 5.30 -13.82
N PHE A 62 -46.10 6.29 -14.70
CA PHE A 62 -47.01 6.28 -15.84
C PHE A 62 -46.20 6.17 -17.14
N ASP A 63 -46.41 5.11 -17.91
CA ASP A 63 -45.61 4.83 -19.11
C ASP A 63 -46.07 5.56 -20.38
N GLY A 64 -47.07 6.44 -20.24
CA GLY A 64 -47.75 7.11 -21.35
C GLY A 64 -49.09 6.47 -21.72
N LYS A 65 -49.36 5.25 -21.25
CA LYS A 65 -50.61 4.50 -21.48
C LYS A 65 -51.25 4.01 -20.18
N GLU A 66 -50.46 3.43 -19.27
CA GLU A 66 -50.92 2.83 -18.03
C GLU A 66 -50.01 3.13 -16.84
N TRP A 67 -50.56 2.91 -15.64
CA TRP A 67 -49.85 3.06 -14.38
C TRP A 67 -49.21 1.74 -13.95
N ALA A 68 -47.97 1.81 -13.46
CA ALA A 68 -47.20 0.65 -13.06
C ALA A 68 -46.49 0.85 -11.70
N LEU A 69 -46.38 -0.23 -10.92
CA LEU A 69 -45.63 -0.27 -9.66
C LEU A 69 -44.15 -0.64 -9.87
N GLN A 70 -43.46 0.14 -10.69
CA GLN A 70 -42.04 -0.06 -11.00
C GLN A 70 -41.34 1.28 -11.26
N GLU A 71 -40.02 1.29 -11.18
CA GLU A 71 -39.23 2.45 -11.64
C GLU A 71 -39.23 2.47 -13.18
N PRO A 72 -39.24 3.66 -13.81
CA PRO A 72 -39.10 3.76 -15.26
C PRO A 72 -37.70 3.39 -15.71
N LYS A 73 -37.54 3.14 -17.01
CA LYS A 73 -36.21 3.09 -17.62
C LYS A 73 -35.66 4.52 -17.70
N PHE A 74 -34.51 4.76 -17.07
CA PHE A 74 -33.87 6.06 -17.06
C PHE A 74 -33.07 6.27 -18.36
N GLU A 75 -33.41 7.30 -19.15
CA GLU A 75 -32.80 7.55 -20.47
C GLU A 75 -31.28 7.78 -20.41
N LYS A 76 -30.77 8.39 -19.33
CA LYS A 76 -29.33 8.62 -19.08
C LYS A 76 -28.65 7.46 -18.33
N GLY A 77 -29.34 6.33 -18.18
CA GLY A 77 -28.82 5.11 -17.55
C GLY A 77 -28.77 5.12 -16.02
N LYS A 78 -28.77 6.29 -15.37
CA LYS A 78 -28.74 6.43 -13.91
C LYS A 78 -29.96 7.16 -13.35
N LYS A 79 -30.32 6.81 -12.13
CA LYS A 79 -31.50 7.30 -11.41
C LYS A 79 -31.29 8.74 -10.91
N PRO A 80 -32.25 9.66 -11.08
CA PRO A 80 -32.14 11.01 -10.55
C PRO A 80 -32.24 11.02 -9.02
N LEU A 81 -31.56 11.99 -8.39
CA LEU A 81 -31.68 12.24 -6.95
C LEU A 81 -33.03 12.88 -6.59
N TYR A 82 -33.52 12.62 -5.38
CA TYR A 82 -34.73 13.27 -4.87
C TYR A 82 -34.50 14.77 -4.65
N LEU A 83 -35.48 15.63 -4.94
CA LEU A 83 -35.33 17.10 -4.88
C LEU A 83 -34.22 17.68 -5.80
N LEU A 84 -33.88 16.99 -6.90
CA LEU A 84 -32.87 17.42 -7.88
C LEU A 84 -32.99 18.89 -8.33
N PRO A 85 -34.18 19.43 -8.67
CA PRO A 85 -34.31 20.83 -9.05
C PRO A 85 -33.89 21.81 -7.95
N THR A 86 -34.09 21.46 -6.68
CA THR A 86 -33.66 22.28 -5.54
C THR A 86 -32.13 22.33 -5.45
N ILE A 87 -31.45 21.20 -5.67
CA ILE A 87 -29.99 21.12 -5.71
C ILE A 87 -29.45 22.01 -6.83
N LYS A 88 -30.01 21.90 -8.05
CA LYS A 88 -29.55 22.67 -9.21
C LYS A 88 -29.82 24.17 -9.13
N LYS A 89 -30.92 24.58 -8.47
CA LYS A 89 -31.22 26.01 -8.24
C LYS A 89 -30.37 26.63 -7.13
N SER A 90 -29.80 25.81 -6.23
CA SER A 90 -28.91 26.30 -5.18
C SER A 90 -27.50 26.61 -5.73
N ALA A 91 -26.87 27.66 -5.19
CA ALA A 91 -25.51 28.03 -5.56
C ALA A 91 -24.49 26.95 -5.13
N ASP A 92 -23.38 26.81 -5.86
CA ASP A 92 -22.40 25.73 -5.65
C ASP A 92 -21.70 25.77 -4.28
N ASN A 93 -21.67 26.93 -3.63
CA ASN A 93 -21.12 27.10 -2.28
C ASN A 93 -22.10 26.69 -1.16
N VAL A 94 -23.34 26.36 -1.50
CA VAL A 94 -24.34 25.90 -0.53
C VAL A 94 -24.12 24.42 -0.25
N VAL A 95 -23.95 24.09 1.03
CA VAL A 95 -23.78 22.70 1.48
C VAL A 95 -25.04 21.89 1.21
N CYS A 96 -24.87 20.73 0.58
CA CYS A 96 -25.95 19.77 0.34
C CYS A 96 -25.90 18.61 1.35
N TYR A 97 -27.01 18.34 2.01
CA TYR A 97 -27.16 17.22 2.95
C TYR A 97 -27.66 15.97 2.23
N ILE A 98 -27.00 14.83 2.45
CA ILE A 98 -27.42 13.53 1.93
C ILE A 98 -27.96 12.69 3.07
N VAL A 99 -29.17 12.18 2.92
CA VAL A 99 -29.87 11.32 3.88
C VAL A 99 -30.38 10.05 3.19
N GLU A 100 -30.73 9.02 3.93
CA GLU A 100 -31.11 7.71 3.37
C GLU A 100 -32.51 7.64 2.76
N GLY A 101 -33.44 8.47 3.25
CA GLY A 101 -34.85 8.42 2.86
C GLY A 101 -35.47 9.78 2.55
N GLU A 102 -36.52 9.76 1.72
CA GLU A 102 -37.21 10.96 1.24
C GLU A 102 -37.87 11.75 2.38
N LYS A 103 -38.42 11.05 3.39
CA LYS A 103 -39.01 11.67 4.59
C LYS A 103 -38.00 12.57 5.32
N CYS A 104 -36.76 12.12 5.43
CA CYS A 104 -35.67 12.85 6.07
C CYS A 104 -35.26 14.07 5.22
N ALA A 105 -35.20 13.90 3.89
CA ALA A 105 -34.86 14.98 2.97
C ALA A 105 -35.92 16.10 3.02
N ASP A 106 -37.20 15.74 3.04
CA ASP A 106 -38.32 16.69 3.18
C ASP A 106 -38.26 17.44 4.52
N ALA A 107 -37.92 16.75 5.61
CA ALA A 107 -37.82 17.37 6.93
C ALA A 107 -36.73 18.45 6.99
N LEU A 108 -35.55 18.17 6.41
CA LEU A 108 -34.47 19.15 6.29
C LEU A 108 -34.82 20.27 5.30
N ALA A 109 -35.46 19.95 4.17
CA ALA A 109 -35.90 20.93 3.19
C ALA A 109 -36.89 21.95 3.78
N LYS A 110 -37.80 21.53 4.67
CA LYS A 110 -38.72 22.42 5.40
C LYS A 110 -38.00 23.43 6.29
N LEU A 111 -36.79 23.11 6.78
CA LEU A 111 -35.92 24.03 7.52
C LEU A 111 -35.08 24.92 6.58
N GLY A 112 -35.28 24.85 5.27
CA GLY A 112 -34.52 25.60 4.28
C GLY A 112 -33.11 25.07 4.04
N ILE A 113 -32.85 23.79 4.35
CA ILE A 113 -31.59 23.10 4.07
C ILE A 113 -31.70 22.43 2.71
N VAL A 114 -30.65 22.53 1.88
CA VAL A 114 -30.60 21.78 0.63
C VAL A 114 -30.28 20.33 0.98
N ALA A 115 -31.27 19.45 0.87
CA ALA A 115 -31.16 18.04 1.22
C ALA A 115 -31.65 17.13 0.09
N THR A 116 -31.11 15.91 0.01
CA THR A 116 -31.46 14.93 -1.01
C THR A 116 -31.22 13.50 -0.55
N THR A 117 -31.68 12.54 -1.35
CA THR A 117 -31.43 11.10 -1.19
C THR A 117 -31.40 10.40 -2.55
N SER A 118 -30.72 9.25 -2.62
CA SER A 118 -30.83 8.29 -3.74
C SER A 118 -32.10 7.42 -3.66
N GLY A 119 -32.80 7.46 -2.53
CA GLY A 119 -34.10 6.83 -2.27
C GLY A 119 -34.06 5.57 -1.40
N SER A 120 -32.89 4.93 -1.24
CA SER A 120 -32.71 3.82 -0.30
C SER A 120 -31.22 3.57 -0.01
N ALA A 121 -30.93 2.90 1.10
CA ALA A 121 -29.59 2.45 1.48
C ALA A 121 -28.85 1.63 0.40
N THR A 122 -29.58 0.96 -0.50
CA THR A 122 -29.03 0.14 -1.58
C THR A 122 -28.93 0.85 -2.94
N SER A 123 -29.46 2.06 -3.07
CA SER A 123 -29.59 2.77 -4.37
C SER A 123 -28.41 3.69 -4.71
N ALA A 124 -27.39 3.75 -3.84
CA ALA A 124 -26.29 4.70 -3.98
C ALA A 124 -25.49 4.49 -5.27
N SER A 125 -25.29 3.25 -5.73
CA SER A 125 -24.52 2.94 -6.95
C SER A 125 -25.23 3.37 -8.24
N ASP A 126 -26.55 3.28 -8.24
CA ASP A 126 -27.39 3.43 -9.43
C ASP A 126 -27.86 4.88 -9.63
N ALA A 127 -27.65 5.73 -8.63
CA ALA A 127 -27.97 7.15 -8.67
C ALA A 127 -26.95 7.98 -9.45
N ASP A 128 -27.45 9.04 -10.09
CA ASP A 128 -26.65 10.07 -10.75
C ASP A 128 -26.26 11.18 -9.77
N TRP A 129 -25.02 11.12 -9.30
CA TRP A 129 -24.44 12.10 -8.38
C TRP A 129 -23.77 13.30 -9.07
N SER A 130 -23.81 13.36 -10.42
CA SER A 130 -23.07 14.36 -11.20
C SER A 130 -23.46 15.81 -10.88
N CYS A 131 -24.68 16.05 -10.39
CA CYS A 131 -25.14 17.37 -9.96
C CYS A 131 -24.41 17.93 -8.72
N LEU A 132 -23.56 17.13 -8.05
CA LEU A 132 -22.82 17.52 -6.86
C LEU A 132 -21.33 17.75 -7.08
N VAL A 133 -20.82 17.60 -8.32
CA VAL A 133 -19.39 17.75 -8.64
C VAL A 133 -18.79 19.01 -8.00
N GLY A 134 -17.69 18.83 -7.26
CA GLY A 134 -16.95 19.92 -6.60
C GLY A 134 -17.64 20.59 -5.40
N ARG A 135 -18.87 20.21 -5.04
CA ARG A 135 -19.61 20.83 -3.93
C ARG A 135 -19.16 20.33 -2.56
N GLN A 136 -19.51 21.06 -1.52
CA GLN A 136 -19.45 20.56 -0.14
C GLN A 136 -20.73 19.80 0.19
N VAL A 137 -20.57 18.59 0.71
CA VAL A 137 -21.66 17.67 1.06
C VAL A 137 -21.50 17.16 2.49
N ILE A 138 -22.63 17.03 3.19
CA ILE A 138 -22.69 16.43 4.53
C ILE A 138 -23.61 15.23 4.45
N ILE A 139 -23.09 14.05 4.80
CA ILE A 139 -23.89 12.83 4.84
C ILE A 139 -24.38 12.63 6.27
N TRP A 140 -25.67 12.41 6.45
CA TRP A 140 -26.29 12.08 7.73
C TRP A 140 -26.85 10.65 7.64
N PRO A 141 -26.09 9.64 8.12
CA PRO A 141 -26.55 8.25 8.09
C PRO A 141 -27.67 7.97 9.10
N ASP A 142 -28.34 6.86 8.95
CA ASP A 142 -29.17 6.26 9.99
C ASP A 142 -28.28 5.61 11.06
N ASN A 143 -28.74 5.53 12.32
CA ASN A 143 -27.98 4.98 13.44
C ASN A 143 -27.99 3.44 13.48
N ASP A 144 -27.51 2.82 12.40
CA ASP A 144 -27.30 1.37 12.29
C ASP A 144 -26.17 1.00 11.31
N GLU A 145 -25.91 -0.31 11.18
CA GLU A 145 -24.85 -0.82 10.30
C GLU A 145 -25.14 -0.59 8.81
N GLN A 146 -26.41 -0.62 8.39
CA GLN A 146 -26.78 -0.40 7.00
C GLN A 146 -26.57 1.06 6.61
N GLY A 147 -26.90 1.98 7.52
CA GLY A 147 -26.67 3.41 7.29
C GLY A 147 -25.19 3.77 7.25
N ALA A 148 -24.37 3.15 8.11
CA ALA A 148 -22.92 3.27 8.00
C ALA A 148 -22.39 2.78 6.64
N ALA A 149 -22.90 1.66 6.12
CA ALA A 149 -22.53 1.14 4.81
C ALA A 149 -22.99 2.06 3.65
N TYR A 150 -24.19 2.62 3.74
CA TYR A 150 -24.70 3.61 2.79
C TYR A 150 -23.81 4.85 2.75
N ALA A 151 -23.53 5.45 3.92
CA ALA A 151 -22.70 6.65 4.01
C ALA A 151 -21.30 6.44 3.45
N ASN A 152 -20.69 5.29 3.70
CA ASN A 152 -19.40 4.92 3.12
C ASN A 152 -19.47 4.82 1.59
N THR A 153 -20.52 4.19 1.05
CA THR A 153 -20.71 4.04 -0.41
C THR A 153 -20.89 5.40 -1.09
N VAL A 154 -21.74 6.26 -0.53
CA VAL A 154 -21.99 7.61 -1.05
C VAL A 154 -20.73 8.47 -0.96
N ALA A 155 -20.02 8.45 0.18
CA ALA A 155 -18.79 9.20 0.37
C ALA A 155 -17.74 8.83 -0.69
N LYS A 156 -17.60 7.54 -1.03
CA LYS A 156 -16.68 7.06 -2.08
C LYS A 156 -17.02 7.63 -3.45
N VAL A 157 -18.30 7.68 -3.80
CA VAL A 157 -18.74 8.25 -5.08
C VAL A 157 -18.49 9.75 -5.12
N LEU A 158 -18.86 10.48 -4.07
CA LEU A 158 -18.76 11.94 -4.02
C LEU A 158 -17.32 12.45 -3.96
N LEU A 159 -16.43 11.76 -3.24
CA LEU A 159 -15.01 12.12 -3.23
C LEU A 159 -14.36 11.95 -4.61
N LYS A 160 -14.73 10.91 -5.37
CA LYS A 160 -14.28 10.73 -6.77
C LYS A 160 -14.77 11.85 -7.70
N LEU A 161 -15.88 12.51 -7.36
CA LEU A 161 -16.42 13.67 -8.07
C LEU A 161 -15.80 15.00 -7.59
N GLY A 162 -14.76 14.95 -6.75
CA GLY A 162 -14.08 16.14 -6.22
C GLY A 162 -14.88 16.88 -5.15
N CYS A 163 -15.90 16.26 -4.56
CA CYS A 163 -16.70 16.89 -3.50
C CYS A 163 -15.91 16.94 -2.19
N LYS A 164 -16.17 17.97 -1.36
CA LYS A 164 -15.73 17.98 0.04
C LYS A 164 -16.78 17.27 0.89
N VAL A 165 -16.46 16.08 1.41
CA VAL A 165 -17.42 15.22 2.13
C VAL A 165 -17.15 15.22 3.63
N LEU A 166 -18.20 15.44 4.42
CA LEU A 166 -18.20 15.27 5.88
C LEU A 166 -19.38 14.37 6.27
N LEU A 167 -19.31 13.73 7.44
CA LEU A 167 -20.39 12.95 8.02
C LEU A 167 -20.87 13.60 9.32
N VAL A 168 -22.17 13.54 9.58
CA VAL A 168 -22.71 13.83 10.92
C VAL A 168 -22.25 12.74 11.89
N ASP A 169 -21.70 13.16 13.03
CA ASP A 169 -21.22 12.25 14.09
C ASP A 169 -22.41 11.72 14.91
N ILE A 170 -23.07 10.69 14.39
CA ILE A 170 -24.26 10.07 15.01
C ILE A 170 -23.97 9.62 16.44
N ALA A 171 -22.74 9.17 16.73
CA ALA A 171 -22.35 8.70 18.06
C ALA A 171 -22.49 9.79 19.14
N LYS A 172 -22.49 11.08 18.73
CA LYS A 172 -22.69 12.22 19.63
C LYS A 172 -24.14 12.72 19.69
N LEU A 173 -25.05 12.18 18.87
CA LEU A 173 -26.43 12.63 18.79
C LEU A 173 -27.40 11.88 19.72
N ASN A 174 -26.92 10.84 20.44
CA ASN A 174 -27.70 10.02 21.35
C ASN A 174 -29.04 9.53 20.74
N LEU A 175 -29.00 9.16 19.46
CA LEU A 175 -30.18 8.63 18.76
C LEU A 175 -30.46 7.18 19.18
N PRO A 176 -31.74 6.74 19.18
CA PRO A 176 -32.06 5.33 19.36
C PRO A 176 -31.45 4.48 18.23
N PRO A 177 -31.32 3.15 18.40
CA PRO A 177 -30.95 2.26 17.31
C PRO A 177 -31.87 2.46 16.09
N LYS A 178 -31.30 2.54 14.89
CA LYS A 178 -31.99 2.90 13.63
C LYS A 178 -32.58 4.31 13.59
N GLY A 179 -32.25 5.15 14.57
CA GLY A 179 -32.69 6.55 14.59
C GLY A 179 -32.05 7.35 13.47
N ASP A 180 -32.84 8.21 12.83
CA ASP A 180 -32.41 9.02 11.68
C ASP A 180 -32.46 10.53 11.97
N CYS A 181 -32.29 11.35 10.92
CA CYS A 181 -32.40 12.80 11.02
C CYS A 181 -33.80 13.28 11.46
N TYR A 182 -34.85 12.54 11.11
CA TYR A 182 -36.22 12.86 11.46
C TYR A 182 -36.47 12.61 12.94
N ASP A 183 -35.97 11.49 13.47
CA ASP A 183 -36.05 11.19 14.90
C ASP A 183 -35.30 12.24 15.73
N TRP A 184 -34.16 12.73 15.25
CA TRP A 184 -33.46 13.84 15.88
C TRP A 184 -34.31 15.12 15.93
N LEU A 185 -35.00 15.46 14.83
CA LEU A 185 -35.89 16.63 14.76
C LEU A 185 -37.13 16.49 15.64
N VAL A 186 -37.67 15.26 15.77
CA VAL A 186 -38.78 14.99 16.70
C VAL A 186 -38.35 15.18 18.15
N ALA A 187 -37.14 14.74 18.50
CA ALA A 187 -36.56 14.97 19.82
C ALA A 187 -36.22 16.45 20.07
N ASN A 188 -35.99 17.23 19.02
CA ASN A 188 -35.60 18.65 19.07
C ASN A 188 -36.57 19.53 18.26
N PRO A 189 -37.84 19.68 18.70
CA PRO A 189 -38.89 20.31 17.88
C PRO A 189 -38.68 21.82 17.63
N SER A 190 -37.83 22.48 18.42
CA SER A 190 -37.44 23.89 18.23
C SER A 190 -36.16 24.07 17.41
N ALA A 191 -35.59 22.98 16.87
CA ALA A 191 -34.37 23.05 16.10
C ALA A 191 -34.54 23.90 14.83
N THR A 192 -33.54 24.73 14.59
CA THR A 192 -33.45 25.63 13.44
C THR A 192 -32.43 25.10 12.43
N LYS A 193 -32.40 25.72 11.25
CA LYS A 193 -31.33 25.52 10.26
C LYS A 193 -29.92 25.70 10.84
N GLN A 194 -29.77 26.57 11.84
CA GLN A 194 -28.47 26.85 12.45
C GLN A 194 -28.03 25.73 13.38
N ASP A 195 -28.96 25.11 14.09
CA ASP A 195 -28.69 23.95 14.94
C ASP A 195 -28.22 22.75 14.11
N ILE A 196 -28.84 22.51 12.96
CA ILE A 196 -28.41 21.44 12.03
C ILE A 196 -27.00 21.69 11.48
N LYS A 197 -26.63 22.96 11.25
CA LYS A 197 -25.28 23.33 10.81
C LYS A 197 -24.23 23.21 11.91
N ALA A 198 -24.66 23.27 13.17
CA ALA A 198 -23.80 23.17 14.34
C ALA A 198 -23.60 21.73 14.84
N LEU A 199 -24.26 20.75 14.21
CA LEU A 199 -24.09 19.34 14.56
C LEU A 199 -22.60 18.92 14.44
N PRO A 200 -22.13 18.02 15.32
CA PRO A 200 -20.78 17.52 15.26
C PRO A 200 -20.55 16.78 13.93
N LEU A 201 -19.45 17.10 13.26
CA LEU A 201 -19.06 16.51 11.99
C LEU A 201 -17.73 15.74 12.15
N VAL A 202 -17.59 14.65 11.40
CA VAL A 202 -16.37 13.86 11.29
C VAL A 202 -16.01 13.65 9.83
N GLU A 203 -14.72 13.42 9.55
CA GLU A 203 -14.28 13.01 8.23
C GLU A 203 -14.58 11.52 8.00
N PRO A 204 -14.87 11.09 6.76
CA PRO A 204 -15.05 9.68 6.45
C PRO A 204 -13.75 8.91 6.73
N LYS A 205 -13.78 7.97 7.70
CA LYS A 205 -12.61 7.22 8.19
C LYS A 205 -11.84 6.44 7.12
N THR A 206 -12.46 6.12 5.99
CA THR A 206 -11.98 5.04 5.09
C THR A 206 -11.53 5.51 3.71
N ILE A 207 -11.51 6.82 3.41
CA ILE A 207 -11.36 7.27 2.01
C ILE A 207 -10.20 8.26 1.79
N THR A 208 -9.78 9.00 2.82
CA THR A 208 -8.56 9.83 2.74
C THR A 208 -7.30 8.97 2.53
N GLU A 209 -7.28 7.74 3.05
CA GLU A 209 -6.22 6.76 2.81
C GLU A 209 -6.32 6.07 1.43
N GLU A 210 -7.55 5.81 0.92
CA GLU A 210 -7.74 5.13 -0.37
C GLU A 210 -7.61 6.04 -1.60
N LEU A 211 -7.87 7.36 -1.47
CA LEU A 211 -7.84 8.33 -2.59
C LEU A 211 -6.54 9.15 -2.68
N GLY A 212 -5.56 8.94 -1.79
CA GLY A 212 -4.23 9.56 -1.89
C GLY A 212 -4.19 11.09 -1.84
N THR A 213 -5.27 11.77 -1.44
CA THR A 213 -5.34 13.24 -1.36
C THR A 213 -5.08 13.74 0.06
N SER A 214 -3.93 13.38 0.63
CA SER A 214 -3.46 14.03 1.86
C SER A 214 -2.91 15.43 1.53
N ARG A 215 -3.27 16.45 2.31
CA ARG A 215 -2.70 17.80 2.17
C ARG A 215 -1.22 17.78 2.56
N LEU A 216 -0.38 18.43 1.77
CA LEU A 216 1.03 18.62 2.11
C LEU A 216 1.15 19.39 3.43
N ARG A 217 1.89 18.85 4.39
CA ARG A 217 2.17 19.49 5.68
C ARG A 217 3.53 20.20 5.61
N ALA A 218 3.51 21.53 5.51
CA ALA A 218 4.69 22.34 5.75
C ALA A 218 4.80 22.64 7.26
N ILE A 219 6.02 22.59 7.80
CA ILE A 219 6.33 22.97 9.18
C ILE A 219 7.45 24.01 9.19
N THR A 220 7.42 24.92 10.15
CA THR A 220 8.47 25.90 10.41
C THR A 220 9.72 25.22 10.99
N VAL A 221 10.86 25.92 10.98
CA VAL A 221 12.10 25.42 11.62
C VAL A 221 11.88 25.14 13.11
N SER A 222 11.11 25.97 13.82
CA SER A 222 10.80 25.76 15.23
C SER A 222 10.01 24.48 15.46
N GLU A 223 9.00 24.23 14.61
CA GLU A 223 8.20 23.00 14.67
C GLU A 223 9.04 21.78 14.29
N LEU A 224 9.93 21.90 13.30
CA LEU A 224 10.84 20.82 12.89
C LEU A 224 11.77 20.40 14.03
N LEU A 225 12.37 21.35 14.74
CA LEU A 225 13.27 21.08 15.87
C LEU A 225 12.54 20.48 17.08
N GLN A 226 11.23 20.69 17.18
CA GLN A 226 10.36 20.09 18.21
C GLN A 226 9.72 18.78 17.74
N PHE A 227 9.84 18.43 16.46
CA PHE A 227 9.23 17.25 15.90
C PHE A 227 10.07 16.02 16.27
N GLU A 228 9.45 15.05 16.95
CA GLU A 228 10.09 13.79 17.29
C GLU A 228 10.03 12.83 16.10
N PHE A 229 11.08 12.85 15.27
CA PHE A 229 11.29 11.80 14.28
C PHE A 229 11.73 10.50 14.96
N LYS A 230 11.36 9.35 14.38
CA LYS A 230 11.87 8.05 14.84
C LYS A 230 13.39 8.05 14.78
N ALA A 231 14.03 7.57 15.84
CA ALA A 231 15.48 7.49 15.90
C ALA A 231 16.03 6.57 14.82
N HIS A 232 17.16 6.97 14.25
CA HIS A 232 17.90 6.18 13.26
C HIS A 232 18.69 5.10 14.00
N GLU A 233 18.19 3.87 13.97
CA GLU A 233 18.80 2.70 14.64
C GLU A 233 19.31 1.72 13.60
N TYR A 234 20.32 0.92 13.95
CA TYR A 234 20.73 -0.20 13.10
C TYR A 234 19.68 -1.33 13.15
N ILE A 235 19.30 -1.78 11.95
CA ILE A 235 18.61 -3.05 11.70
C ILE A 235 19.66 -4.15 11.51
N LEU A 236 20.70 -3.86 10.71
CA LEU A 236 21.86 -4.72 10.50
C LEU A 236 23.11 -3.84 10.36
N GLU A 237 24.01 -3.95 11.33
CA GLU A 237 25.23 -3.15 11.37
C GLU A 237 26.21 -3.54 10.25
N PRO A 238 26.99 -2.57 9.72
CA PRO A 238 26.93 -1.13 9.98
C PRO A 238 26.10 -0.34 8.95
N TRP A 239 25.35 -1.01 8.07
CA TRP A 239 24.86 -0.39 6.84
C TRP A 239 23.34 -0.28 6.74
N LEU A 240 22.59 -1.22 7.32
CA LEU A 240 21.12 -1.25 7.22
C LEU A 240 20.52 -0.60 8.47
N THR A 241 19.88 0.54 8.29
CA THR A 241 19.27 1.33 9.38
C THR A 241 17.76 1.41 9.24
N THR A 242 17.05 1.89 10.27
CA THR A 242 15.63 2.22 10.19
C THR A 242 15.41 3.31 9.14
N GLN A 243 14.30 3.22 8.40
CA GLN A 243 13.95 4.15 7.32
C GLN A 243 14.97 4.20 6.16
N SER A 244 15.75 3.13 5.95
CA SER A 244 16.71 3.05 4.84
C SER A 244 16.16 2.31 3.62
N LEU A 245 16.56 2.76 2.43
CA LEU A 245 16.27 2.09 1.16
C LEU A 245 17.55 1.53 0.58
N ASN A 246 17.57 0.23 0.31
CA ASN A 246 18.81 -0.49 0.04
C ASN A 246 18.64 -1.44 -1.13
N MET A 247 19.75 -1.76 -1.79
CA MET A 247 19.77 -2.75 -2.86
C MET A 247 20.99 -3.66 -2.76
N ILE A 248 20.76 -4.95 -2.95
CA ILE A 248 21.81 -5.93 -3.27
C ILE A 248 21.57 -6.40 -4.71
N PHE A 249 22.59 -6.29 -5.55
CA PHE A 249 22.51 -6.77 -6.93
C PHE A 249 23.71 -7.61 -7.31
N GLY A 250 23.56 -8.42 -8.37
CA GLY A 250 24.63 -9.28 -8.85
C GLY A 250 24.17 -10.27 -9.90
N TYR A 251 25.13 -10.96 -10.51
CA TYR A 251 24.85 -11.85 -11.65
C TYR A 251 23.98 -13.04 -11.23
N ARG A 252 23.38 -13.73 -12.20
CA ARG A 252 22.58 -14.93 -11.93
C ARG A 252 23.47 -16.01 -11.30
N GLY A 253 22.96 -16.71 -10.30
CA GLY A 253 23.71 -17.78 -9.61
C GLY A 253 24.70 -17.31 -8.53
N VAL A 254 24.98 -16.01 -8.39
CA VAL A 254 26.03 -15.52 -7.45
C VAL A 254 25.75 -15.74 -5.96
N GLY A 255 24.53 -16.11 -5.58
CA GLY A 255 24.16 -16.30 -4.17
C GLY A 255 23.31 -15.20 -3.54
N LYS A 256 22.74 -14.28 -4.35
CA LYS A 256 21.82 -13.21 -3.87
C LYS A 256 20.73 -13.71 -2.91
N THR A 257 20.07 -14.80 -3.25
CA THR A 257 19.00 -15.31 -2.39
C THR A 257 19.52 -16.01 -1.12
N HIS A 258 20.76 -16.52 -1.13
CA HIS A 258 21.38 -17.03 0.10
C HIS A 258 21.64 -15.89 1.09
N ILE A 259 22.22 -14.78 0.60
CA ILE A 259 22.47 -13.62 1.47
C ILE A 259 21.18 -12.92 1.88
N SER A 260 20.16 -12.81 1.01
CA SER A 260 18.89 -12.17 1.36
C SER A 260 18.12 -12.93 2.44
N LEU A 261 18.05 -14.27 2.34
CA LEU A 261 17.44 -15.13 3.37
C LEU A 261 18.26 -15.11 4.68
N GLY A 262 19.59 -15.11 4.59
CA GLY A 262 20.47 -14.97 5.74
C GLY A 262 20.28 -13.65 6.48
N ILE A 263 20.17 -12.54 5.74
CA ILE A 263 19.83 -11.21 6.31
C ILE A 263 18.45 -11.25 6.96
N ALA A 264 17.44 -11.80 6.27
CA ALA A 264 16.08 -11.89 6.79
C ALA A 264 16.07 -12.59 8.16
N TYR A 265 16.75 -13.72 8.25
CA TYR A 265 16.83 -14.51 9.47
C TYR A 265 17.68 -13.83 10.57
N ALA A 266 18.84 -13.26 10.23
CA ALA A 266 19.68 -12.55 11.19
C ALA A 266 18.92 -11.36 11.80
N VAL A 267 18.22 -10.57 11.00
CA VAL A 267 17.40 -9.45 11.48
C VAL A 267 16.23 -9.94 12.34
N ALA A 268 15.54 -10.99 11.90
CA ALA A 268 14.39 -11.51 12.63
C ALA A 268 14.74 -12.12 14.00
N SER A 269 15.94 -12.71 14.12
CA SER A 269 16.45 -13.32 15.36
C SER A 269 17.32 -12.39 16.20
N GLY A 270 17.72 -11.22 15.68
CA GLY A 270 18.79 -10.41 16.28
C GLY A 270 20.15 -11.14 16.25
N GLY A 271 20.39 -11.98 15.25
CA GLY A 271 21.62 -12.74 15.06
C GLY A 271 22.63 -12.03 14.17
N SER A 272 23.53 -12.81 13.56
CA SER A 272 24.56 -12.32 12.64
C SER A 272 24.55 -13.06 11.33
N ILE A 273 25.01 -12.40 10.28
CA ILE A 273 25.24 -12.97 8.95
C ILE A 273 26.49 -12.33 8.36
N LEU A 274 27.41 -13.14 7.83
CA LEU A 274 28.74 -12.66 7.41
C LEU A 274 29.43 -11.93 8.58
N LYS A 275 29.93 -10.71 8.34
CA LYS A 275 30.48 -9.81 9.38
C LYS A 275 29.44 -8.88 10.01
N TRP A 276 28.16 -9.05 9.68
CA TRP A 276 27.10 -8.11 10.05
C TRP A 276 26.26 -8.65 11.22
N LEU A 277 25.87 -7.74 12.12
CA LEU A 277 25.14 -8.05 13.34
C LEU A 277 23.81 -7.30 13.36
N ALA A 278 22.73 -7.99 13.70
CA ALA A 278 21.45 -7.37 14.03
C ALA A 278 21.40 -7.16 15.55
N PRO A 279 21.45 -5.91 16.07
CA PRO A 279 21.58 -5.68 17.51
C PRO A 279 20.40 -6.20 18.34
N LYS A 280 19.20 -6.22 17.74
CA LYS A 280 17.97 -6.74 18.35
C LYS A 280 17.07 -7.39 17.31
N PRO A 281 16.20 -8.35 17.71
CA PRO A 281 15.19 -8.93 16.83
C PRO A 281 14.22 -7.88 16.31
N ARG A 282 13.83 -7.98 15.03
CA ARG A 282 12.85 -7.10 14.38
C ARG A 282 11.93 -7.86 13.44
N GLY A 283 10.73 -7.36 13.17
CA GLY A 283 9.84 -8.00 12.20
C GLY A 283 10.34 -7.84 10.77
N VAL A 284 10.26 -8.92 9.99
CA VAL A 284 10.71 -8.97 8.59
C VAL A 284 9.62 -9.55 7.72
N LEU A 285 9.29 -8.85 6.62
CA LEU A 285 8.46 -9.38 5.54
C LEU A 285 9.35 -9.70 4.34
N PHE A 286 9.47 -10.97 4.01
CA PHE A 286 10.20 -11.45 2.84
C PHE A 286 9.23 -11.74 1.69
N ILE A 287 9.45 -11.12 0.55
CA ILE A 287 8.61 -11.23 -0.64
C ILE A 287 9.42 -11.92 -1.72
N ASP A 288 9.15 -13.20 -1.93
CA ASP A 288 9.76 -14.03 -2.97
C ASP A 288 8.96 -13.94 -4.28
N GLY A 289 9.68 -13.80 -5.39
CA GLY A 289 9.10 -13.67 -6.73
C GLY A 289 9.33 -14.86 -7.65
N GLU A 290 10.23 -15.79 -7.31
CA GLU A 290 10.67 -16.83 -8.25
C GLU A 290 10.91 -18.23 -7.65
N MET A 291 11.19 -18.35 -6.36
CA MET A 291 11.65 -19.62 -5.80
C MET A 291 10.49 -20.56 -5.51
N PRO A 292 10.57 -21.84 -5.90
CA PRO A 292 9.61 -22.85 -5.44
C PRO A 292 9.56 -22.93 -3.92
N GLY A 293 8.36 -23.03 -3.35
CA GLY A 293 8.12 -23.02 -1.92
C GLY A 293 8.87 -24.14 -1.18
N TYR A 294 9.00 -25.31 -1.80
CA TYR A 294 9.80 -26.42 -1.24
C TYR A 294 11.29 -26.05 -1.10
N SER A 295 11.87 -25.37 -2.09
CA SER A 295 13.27 -24.92 -2.04
C SER A 295 13.47 -23.83 -0.99
N LEU A 296 12.52 -22.89 -0.88
CA LEU A 296 12.50 -21.87 0.16
C LEU A 296 12.47 -22.50 1.56
N GLN A 297 11.55 -23.45 1.77
CA GLN A 297 11.42 -24.18 3.03
C GLN A 297 12.71 -24.90 3.40
N LYS A 298 13.32 -25.62 2.44
CA LYS A 298 14.58 -26.34 2.67
C LYS A 298 15.71 -25.38 3.07
N ARG A 299 15.88 -24.28 2.36
CA ARG A 299 16.92 -23.27 2.68
C ARG A 299 16.71 -22.65 4.05
N MET A 300 15.47 -22.32 4.40
CA MET A 300 15.17 -21.79 5.72
C MET A 300 15.43 -22.79 6.84
N ALA A 301 15.09 -24.06 6.63
CA ALA A 301 15.43 -25.12 7.58
C ALA A 301 16.95 -25.26 7.78
N GLU A 302 17.73 -25.18 6.69
CA GLU A 302 19.19 -25.19 6.76
C GLU A 302 19.72 -23.96 7.51
N ILE A 303 19.22 -22.76 7.25
CA ILE A 303 19.63 -21.55 7.97
C ILE A 303 19.33 -21.67 9.47
N ILE A 304 18.11 -22.10 9.83
CA ILE A 304 17.69 -22.25 11.23
C ILE A 304 18.54 -23.29 11.95
N ALA A 305 18.81 -24.44 11.31
CA ALA A 305 19.60 -25.51 11.92
C ALA A 305 21.06 -25.11 12.21
N ASN A 306 21.57 -24.11 11.48
CA ASN A 306 22.95 -23.65 11.60
C ASN A 306 23.10 -22.31 12.34
N ALA A 307 21.99 -21.70 12.75
CA ALA A 307 21.99 -20.42 13.43
C ALA A 307 22.37 -20.53 14.91
N ASP A 308 23.01 -19.48 15.42
CA ASP A 308 23.41 -19.41 16.83
C ASP A 308 22.29 -18.90 17.76
N LYS A 309 21.16 -18.43 17.20
CA LYS A 309 19.99 -17.95 17.94
C LYS A 309 18.73 -18.70 17.50
N GLU A 310 17.83 -18.97 18.46
CA GLU A 310 16.59 -19.70 18.23
C GLU A 310 15.54 -18.90 17.42
N PHE A 311 14.48 -19.63 17.03
CA PHE A 311 13.42 -19.25 16.09
C PHE A 311 12.86 -17.84 16.27
N ALA A 312 12.75 -17.13 15.14
CA ALA A 312 12.24 -15.77 15.04
C ALA A 312 10.75 -15.75 14.67
N PRO A 313 9.82 -15.43 15.60
CA PRO A 313 8.39 -15.50 15.34
C PRO A 313 7.89 -14.46 14.33
N ASN A 314 8.67 -13.40 14.08
CA ASN A 314 8.24 -12.25 13.29
C ASN A 314 8.85 -12.21 11.86
N LEU A 315 9.31 -13.35 11.33
CA LEU A 315 9.72 -13.50 9.93
C LEU A 315 8.58 -14.07 9.08
N MET A 316 7.98 -13.24 8.24
CA MET A 316 6.85 -13.58 7.37
C MET A 316 7.29 -13.73 5.91
N PHE A 317 6.65 -14.63 5.18
CA PHE A 317 6.93 -14.88 3.76
C PHE A 317 5.69 -14.67 2.90
N LEU A 318 5.86 -13.99 1.77
CA LEU A 318 4.98 -14.06 0.61
C LEU A 318 5.75 -14.79 -0.50
N THR A 319 5.23 -15.90 -0.99
CA THR A 319 5.86 -16.74 -2.03
C THR A 319 4.85 -17.11 -3.11
N PRO A 320 5.26 -17.29 -4.38
CA PRO A 320 4.34 -17.54 -5.49
C PRO A 320 3.47 -18.77 -5.30
N ASP A 321 4.03 -19.86 -4.77
CA ASP A 321 3.34 -21.16 -4.63
C ASP A 321 2.19 -21.15 -3.62
N LEU A 322 2.08 -20.10 -2.79
CA LEU A 322 0.98 -19.92 -1.84
C LEU A 322 -0.10 -18.94 -2.33
N GLN A 323 0.01 -18.42 -3.56
CA GLN A 323 -0.94 -17.46 -4.11
C GLN A 323 -1.80 -18.07 -5.21
N GLU A 324 -3.12 -18.04 -5.05
CA GLU A 324 -4.08 -18.56 -6.04
C GLU A 324 -3.92 -17.93 -7.43
N PHE A 325 -3.61 -16.64 -7.48
CA PHE A 325 -3.46 -15.85 -8.71
C PHE A 325 -2.02 -15.39 -8.97
N GLY A 326 -1.05 -16.06 -8.36
CA GLY A 326 0.36 -15.66 -8.37
C GLY A 326 0.65 -14.40 -7.56
N MET A 327 1.92 -13.99 -7.56
CA MET A 327 2.37 -12.81 -6.82
C MET A 327 1.75 -11.52 -7.34
N PRO A 328 1.42 -10.54 -6.46
CA PRO A 328 0.97 -9.22 -6.89
C PRO A 328 2.06 -8.50 -7.71
N ASP A 329 1.65 -7.73 -8.72
CA ASP A 329 2.60 -6.89 -9.48
C ASP A 329 2.86 -5.57 -8.75
N LEU A 330 4.07 -5.40 -8.24
CA LEU A 330 4.47 -4.23 -7.47
C LEU A 330 4.58 -2.97 -8.32
N ALA A 331 4.58 -3.07 -9.66
CA ALA A 331 4.46 -1.92 -10.55
C ALA A 331 3.11 -1.21 -10.43
N THR A 332 2.10 -1.85 -9.83
CA THR A 332 0.72 -1.36 -9.75
C THR A 332 0.36 -0.98 -8.33
N VAL A 333 -0.46 0.07 -8.17
CA VAL A 333 -0.98 0.51 -6.87
C VAL A 333 -1.77 -0.60 -6.16
N GLU A 334 -2.52 -1.40 -6.92
CA GLU A 334 -3.28 -2.52 -6.37
C GLU A 334 -2.36 -3.63 -5.85
N GLY A 335 -1.32 -3.99 -6.60
CA GLY A 335 -0.34 -4.98 -6.15
C GLY A 335 0.43 -4.52 -4.92
N GLN A 336 0.82 -3.24 -4.88
CA GLN A 336 1.43 -2.62 -3.69
C GLN A 336 0.51 -2.70 -2.48
N ARG A 337 -0.77 -2.34 -2.63
CA ARG A 337 -1.75 -2.38 -1.53
C ARG A 337 -1.95 -3.80 -0.99
N ARG A 338 -1.95 -4.83 -1.86
CA ARG A 338 -2.05 -6.23 -1.44
C ARG A 338 -0.88 -6.64 -0.54
N VAL A 339 0.34 -6.18 -0.84
CA VAL A 339 1.51 -6.40 0.02
C VAL A 339 1.42 -5.58 1.31
N GLU A 340 1.02 -4.31 1.23
CA GLU A 340 0.88 -3.41 2.38
C GLU A 340 -0.06 -3.97 3.46
N ASN A 341 -1.09 -4.72 3.09
CA ASN A 341 -1.99 -5.38 4.05
C ASN A 341 -1.29 -6.39 4.97
N HIS A 342 -0.07 -6.83 4.63
CA HIS A 342 0.75 -7.72 5.45
C HIS A 342 1.84 -6.98 6.24
N ILE A 343 1.97 -5.67 6.06
CA ILE A 343 2.94 -4.84 6.78
C ILE A 343 2.27 -4.35 8.06
N THR A 344 2.80 -4.79 9.21
CA THR A 344 2.31 -4.38 10.54
C THR A 344 3.23 -3.34 11.15
N ASP A 345 2.83 -2.77 12.29
CA ASP A 345 3.70 -1.87 13.06
C ASP A 345 5.01 -2.55 13.49
N GLU A 346 5.00 -3.87 13.68
CA GLU A 346 6.16 -4.68 14.07
C GLU A 346 7.10 -5.00 12.91
N THR A 347 6.66 -4.83 11.65
CA THR A 347 7.53 -5.00 10.48
C THR A 347 8.49 -3.82 10.40
N ASP A 348 9.80 -4.06 10.49
CA ASP A 348 10.82 -3.01 10.31
C ASP A 348 11.52 -3.14 8.95
N LEU A 349 11.64 -4.35 8.41
CA LEU A 349 12.33 -4.64 7.15
C LEU A 349 11.42 -5.37 6.17
N ILE A 350 11.35 -4.85 4.94
CA ILE A 350 10.72 -5.51 3.80
C ILE A 350 11.82 -5.91 2.81
N ILE A 351 11.90 -7.19 2.47
CA ILE A 351 12.85 -7.73 1.49
C ILE A 351 12.08 -8.11 0.23
N VAL A 352 12.52 -7.60 -0.92
CA VAL A 352 11.89 -7.84 -2.23
C VAL A 352 12.86 -8.65 -3.09
N ASP A 353 12.67 -9.98 -3.15
CA ASP A 353 13.54 -10.93 -3.84
C ASP A 353 12.80 -11.64 -4.99
N ASN A 354 12.91 -11.23 -6.25
CA ASN A 354 13.67 -10.09 -6.76
C ASN A 354 12.74 -9.13 -7.51
N ILE A 355 13.22 -7.89 -7.70
CA ILE A 355 12.46 -6.84 -8.41
C ILE A 355 12.02 -7.33 -9.80
N SER A 356 12.89 -8.03 -10.53
CA SER A 356 12.62 -8.40 -11.93
C SER A 356 11.44 -9.36 -12.07
N CYS A 357 11.16 -10.19 -11.06
CA CYS A 357 10.00 -11.09 -11.06
C CYS A 357 8.74 -10.43 -10.45
N LEU A 358 8.92 -9.49 -9.52
CA LEU A 358 7.82 -8.86 -8.78
C LEU A 358 7.31 -7.56 -9.43
N VAL A 359 8.05 -7.00 -10.39
CA VAL A 359 7.69 -5.80 -11.16
C VAL A 359 7.56 -6.19 -12.63
N ARG A 360 6.33 -6.48 -13.07
CA ARG A 360 6.06 -7.07 -14.39
C ARG A 360 5.50 -6.08 -15.40
N SER A 361 4.83 -5.03 -14.93
CA SER A 361 4.36 -3.95 -15.79
C SER A 361 5.45 -2.91 -16.02
N GLY A 362 5.66 -2.52 -17.29
CA GLY A 362 6.71 -1.57 -17.70
C GLY A 362 7.91 -2.23 -18.38
N LYS A 363 8.82 -1.42 -18.93
CA LYS A 363 10.08 -1.90 -19.51
C LYS A 363 11.20 -1.70 -18.51
N GLU A 364 11.87 -2.79 -18.11
CA GLU A 364 12.95 -2.79 -17.11
C GLU A 364 14.11 -1.81 -17.42
N ASN A 365 14.30 -1.49 -18.71
CA ASN A 365 15.34 -0.58 -19.21
C ASN A 365 14.89 0.89 -19.29
N GLU A 366 13.63 1.21 -19.01
CA GLU A 366 13.10 2.57 -19.00
C GLU A 366 13.03 3.11 -17.57
N GLY A 367 13.60 4.30 -17.36
CA GLY A 367 13.60 4.95 -16.05
C GLY A 367 12.21 5.18 -15.45
N GLU A 368 11.21 5.39 -16.30
CA GLU A 368 9.82 5.62 -15.88
C GLU A 368 9.17 4.39 -15.24
N SER A 369 9.61 3.18 -15.62
CA SER A 369 9.09 1.93 -15.03
C SER A 369 9.55 1.71 -13.59
N TRP A 370 10.54 2.48 -13.12
CA TRP A 370 11.00 2.46 -11.74
C TRP A 370 10.21 3.42 -10.82
N LEU A 371 9.60 4.46 -11.38
CA LEU A 371 8.95 5.52 -10.59
C LEU A 371 7.87 4.99 -9.62
N PRO A 372 6.97 4.06 -10.02
CA PRO A 372 5.97 3.53 -9.08
C PRO A 372 6.60 2.79 -7.89
N ILE A 373 7.73 2.09 -8.10
CA ILE A 373 8.45 1.37 -7.05
C ILE A 373 9.20 2.34 -6.15
N GLN A 374 9.81 3.36 -6.75
CA GLN A 374 10.47 4.43 -6.02
C GLN A 374 9.51 5.16 -5.08
N GLU A 375 8.33 5.53 -5.58
CA GLU A 375 7.29 6.20 -4.79
C GLU A 375 6.78 5.30 -3.66
N TRP A 376 6.56 4.02 -3.94
CA TRP A 376 6.18 3.03 -2.94
C TRP A 376 7.25 2.86 -1.85
N ALA A 377 8.52 2.76 -2.23
CA ALA A 377 9.63 2.66 -1.30
C ALA A 377 9.73 3.92 -0.40
N LEU A 378 9.56 5.11 -0.97
CA LEU A 378 9.54 6.37 -0.22
C LEU A 378 8.33 6.46 0.74
N LYS A 379 7.17 5.95 0.33
CA LYS A 379 6.00 5.81 1.20
C LYS A 379 6.29 4.89 2.39
N LEU A 380 6.87 3.72 2.15
CA LEU A 380 7.28 2.79 3.21
C LEU A 380 8.32 3.42 4.16
N ARG A 381 9.30 4.15 3.62
CA ARG A 381 10.26 4.93 4.42
C ARG A 381 9.56 5.95 5.32
N ALA A 382 8.60 6.71 4.77
CA ALA A 382 7.81 7.68 5.54
C ALA A 382 6.98 7.02 6.64
N MET A 383 6.56 5.76 6.46
CA MET A 383 5.89 4.93 7.48
C MET A 383 6.85 4.34 8.54
N GLY A 384 8.15 4.64 8.44
CA GLY A 384 9.16 4.13 9.40
C GLY A 384 9.82 2.82 8.98
N LYS A 385 9.53 2.29 7.78
CA LYS A 385 9.97 0.97 7.32
C LYS A 385 11.24 1.07 6.48
N SER A 386 12.07 0.03 6.49
CA SER A 386 13.23 -0.11 5.61
C SER A 386 12.96 -1.13 4.52
N VAL A 387 13.52 -0.92 3.33
CA VAL A 387 13.34 -1.81 2.18
C VAL A 387 14.69 -2.28 1.67
N LEU A 388 14.82 -3.58 1.43
CA LEU A 388 15.96 -4.21 0.78
C LEU A 388 15.50 -4.85 -0.53
N PHE A 389 15.97 -4.29 -1.64
CA PHE A 389 15.70 -4.78 -2.97
C PHE A 389 16.79 -5.74 -3.43
N ILE A 390 16.39 -6.89 -3.97
CA ILE A 390 17.30 -7.80 -4.66
C ILE A 390 17.13 -7.62 -6.16
N HIS A 391 18.25 -7.44 -6.88
CA HIS A 391 18.23 -7.15 -8.31
C HIS A 391 19.30 -7.92 -9.11
N HIS A 392 19.10 -8.03 -10.42
CA HIS A 392 20.07 -8.64 -11.32
C HIS A 392 21.04 -7.61 -11.89
N SER A 393 22.31 -7.99 -12.05
CA SER A 393 23.24 -7.25 -12.89
C SER A 393 23.01 -7.55 -14.38
N ASN A 394 23.49 -6.66 -15.24
CA ASN A 394 23.59 -6.86 -16.68
C ASN A 394 24.84 -7.70 -17.02
N LYS A 395 24.99 -8.07 -18.30
CA LYS A 395 26.12 -8.89 -18.78
C LYS A 395 27.50 -8.22 -18.60
N ALA A 396 27.55 -6.90 -18.44
CA ALA A 396 28.77 -6.13 -18.22
C ALA A 396 29.08 -5.91 -16.73
N GLY A 397 28.35 -6.56 -15.82
CA GLY A 397 28.60 -6.49 -14.38
C GLY A 397 27.92 -5.32 -13.64
N GLY A 398 27.48 -4.28 -14.36
CA GLY A 398 26.68 -3.19 -13.77
C GLY A 398 25.22 -3.59 -13.51
N GLN A 399 24.43 -2.75 -12.86
CA GLN A 399 23.00 -3.04 -12.64
C GLN A 399 22.23 -3.21 -13.95
N ARG A 400 21.19 -4.07 -13.94
CA ARG A 400 20.30 -4.21 -15.10
C ARG A 400 19.27 -3.08 -15.16
N GLY A 401 19.16 -2.44 -16.32
CA GLY A 401 18.24 -1.32 -16.55
C GLY A 401 18.88 0.05 -16.29
N THR A 402 18.09 0.99 -15.77
CA THR A 402 18.49 2.40 -15.57
C THR A 402 19.23 2.67 -14.25
N SER A 403 20.22 3.58 -14.28
CA SER A 403 20.92 4.09 -13.10
C SER A 403 20.03 4.90 -12.15
N ARG A 404 18.86 5.38 -12.61
CA ARG A 404 17.87 6.09 -11.76
C ARG A 404 17.40 5.27 -10.57
N LYS A 405 17.55 3.94 -10.61
CA LYS A 405 17.24 3.04 -9.49
C LYS A 405 17.99 3.41 -8.21
N GLU A 406 19.18 4.01 -8.36
CA GLU A 406 20.06 4.32 -7.24
C GLU A 406 19.77 5.66 -6.57
N ASP A 407 19.02 6.58 -7.20
CA ASP A 407 18.92 7.98 -6.78
C ASP A 407 18.44 8.12 -5.32
N VAL A 408 17.40 7.36 -4.96
CA VAL A 408 16.77 7.39 -3.62
C VAL A 408 17.38 6.41 -2.61
N LEU A 409 18.22 5.48 -3.07
CA LEU A 409 18.82 4.44 -2.24
C LEU A 409 19.91 5.02 -1.34
N ASP A 410 20.01 4.53 -0.12
CA ASP A 410 21.06 4.87 0.84
C ASP A 410 22.29 3.99 0.62
N ASN A 411 22.07 2.69 0.42
CA ASN A 411 23.12 1.71 0.19
C ASN A 411 22.88 0.86 -1.06
N VAL A 412 23.94 0.60 -1.81
CA VAL A 412 23.97 -0.26 -2.98
C VAL A 412 25.15 -1.21 -2.84
N ILE A 413 24.85 -2.51 -2.78
CA ILE A 413 25.82 -3.59 -2.61
C ILE A 413 25.85 -4.44 -3.89
N CYS A 414 27.03 -4.57 -4.49
CA CYS A 414 27.28 -5.43 -5.63
C CYS A 414 27.90 -6.75 -5.17
N LEU A 415 27.33 -7.87 -5.63
CA LEU A 415 27.88 -9.21 -5.46
C LEU A 415 28.55 -9.67 -6.76
N LYS A 416 29.82 -10.08 -6.66
CA LYS A 416 30.63 -10.59 -7.77
C LYS A 416 31.18 -11.96 -7.43
N HIS A 417 31.32 -12.84 -8.41
CA HIS A 417 32.14 -14.04 -8.18
C HIS A 417 33.61 -13.64 -8.13
N PRO A 418 34.42 -14.23 -7.24
CA PRO A 418 35.87 -14.08 -7.31
C PRO A 418 36.40 -14.63 -8.63
N ILE A 419 37.54 -14.12 -9.05
CA ILE A 419 38.25 -14.63 -10.24
C ILE A 419 38.62 -16.10 -10.00
N GLY A 420 38.39 -16.93 -11.02
CA GLY A 420 38.62 -18.38 -10.94
C GLY A 420 37.52 -19.19 -10.24
N HIS A 421 36.38 -18.56 -9.91
CA HIS A 421 35.23 -19.26 -9.30
C HIS A 421 34.72 -20.41 -10.18
N THR A 422 34.51 -21.58 -9.57
CA THR A 422 33.85 -22.73 -10.21
C THR A 422 32.53 -23.08 -9.52
N PRO A 423 31.50 -23.56 -10.24
CA PRO A 423 30.19 -23.88 -9.64
C PRO A 423 30.22 -24.89 -8.48
N GLU A 424 31.26 -25.73 -8.41
CA GLU A 424 31.44 -26.75 -7.37
C GLU A 424 31.79 -26.14 -6.01
N GLN A 425 32.26 -24.89 -5.97
CA GLN A 425 32.64 -24.19 -4.73
C GLN A 425 31.44 -23.65 -3.93
N GLY A 426 30.22 -23.87 -4.43
CA GLY A 426 28.99 -23.47 -3.75
C GLY A 426 28.78 -21.96 -3.76
N ALA A 427 28.26 -21.41 -2.65
CA ALA A 427 28.03 -19.97 -2.55
C ALA A 427 29.33 -19.25 -2.15
N LEU A 428 30.03 -18.72 -3.16
CA LEU A 428 31.26 -17.94 -3.02
C LEU A 428 31.15 -16.63 -3.82
N PHE A 429 31.20 -15.50 -3.13
CA PHE A 429 31.08 -14.18 -3.73
C PHE A 429 31.83 -13.09 -2.96
N GLU A 430 32.24 -12.05 -3.66
CA GLU A 430 32.73 -10.80 -3.11
C GLU A 430 31.57 -9.82 -2.91
N VAL A 431 31.61 -9.10 -1.80
CA VAL A 431 30.65 -8.05 -1.42
C VAL A 431 31.32 -6.70 -1.57
N HIS A 432 30.76 -5.83 -2.42
CA HIS A 432 31.28 -4.50 -2.71
C HIS A 432 30.22 -3.43 -2.44
N PHE A 433 30.53 -2.40 -1.65
CA PHE A 433 29.66 -1.24 -1.48
C PHE A 433 29.91 -0.22 -2.61
N GLU A 434 28.97 -0.10 -3.55
CA GLU A 434 29.05 0.90 -4.64
C GLU A 434 28.49 2.25 -4.20
N LYS A 435 27.51 2.23 -3.31
CA LYS A 435 26.97 3.42 -2.65
C LYS A 435 26.79 3.10 -1.18
N ALA A 436 27.24 4.01 -0.33
CA ALA A 436 27.06 3.90 1.11
C ALA A 436 26.95 5.29 1.73
N ARG A 437 25.72 5.72 2.01
CA ARG A 437 25.51 6.89 2.87
C ARG A 437 25.78 6.42 4.30
N HIS A 438 26.79 6.99 4.96
CA HIS A 438 27.16 6.75 6.37
C HIS A 438 28.11 5.58 6.69
N LEU A 439 28.74 4.91 5.71
CA LEU A 439 29.84 3.98 5.97
C LEU A 439 31.20 4.63 5.67
N TYR A 440 32.19 4.38 6.53
CA TYR A 440 33.55 4.91 6.38
C TYR A 440 34.59 3.86 6.78
N GLY A 441 35.80 3.95 6.21
CA GLY A 441 36.92 3.10 6.61
C GLY A 441 36.67 1.60 6.38
N GLU A 442 37.04 0.77 7.36
CA GLU A 442 36.95 -0.70 7.28
C GLU A 442 35.51 -1.23 7.15
N ASP A 443 34.52 -0.46 7.60
CA ASP A 443 33.11 -0.84 7.49
C ASP A 443 32.63 -0.87 6.04
N ALA A 444 33.20 -0.01 5.18
CA ALA A 444 32.94 0.01 3.74
C ALA A 444 33.86 -0.93 2.93
N ALA A 445 34.85 -1.57 3.58
CA ALA A 445 35.83 -2.40 2.88
C ALA A 445 35.16 -3.65 2.28
N SER A 446 35.44 -3.90 1.00
CA SER A 446 35.01 -5.10 0.28
C SER A 446 35.59 -6.36 0.91
N PHE A 447 34.82 -7.44 0.86
CA PHE A 447 35.21 -8.73 1.45
C PHE A 447 34.67 -9.90 0.64
N GLU A 448 35.35 -11.03 0.73
CA GLU A 448 34.95 -12.32 0.18
C GLU A 448 34.14 -13.09 1.24
N ALA A 449 33.05 -13.72 0.81
CA ALA A 449 32.17 -14.53 1.63
C ALA A 449 31.99 -15.91 0.98
N GLN A 450 32.31 -16.96 1.74
CA GLN A 450 32.17 -18.34 1.31
C GLN A 450 31.30 -19.14 2.29
N LEU A 451 30.30 -19.85 1.78
CA LEU A 451 29.56 -20.83 2.55
C LEU A 451 30.24 -22.19 2.42
N PHE A 452 30.69 -22.76 3.54
CA PHE A 452 31.23 -24.12 3.59
C PHE A 452 30.48 -24.95 4.62
N THR A 453 30.48 -26.27 4.40
CA THR A 453 29.99 -27.24 5.37
C THR A 453 31.19 -27.80 6.11
N ASP A 454 31.21 -27.66 7.43
CA ASP A 454 32.27 -28.21 8.26
C ASP A 454 32.17 -29.74 8.41
N ASN A 455 33.14 -30.32 9.10
CA ASN A 455 33.22 -31.78 9.33
C ASN A 455 32.06 -32.33 10.18
N THR A 456 31.27 -31.46 10.83
CA THR A 456 30.09 -31.83 11.62
C THR A 456 28.80 -31.77 10.81
N GLY A 457 28.87 -31.29 9.56
CA GLY A 457 27.71 -31.02 8.71
C GLY A 457 27.10 -29.64 8.94
N LYS A 458 27.70 -28.79 9.79
CA LYS A 458 27.23 -27.41 10.04
C LYS A 458 27.67 -26.51 8.89
N GLN A 459 26.75 -25.74 8.33
CA GLN A 459 27.05 -24.72 7.34
C GLN A 459 27.47 -23.42 8.02
N LEU A 460 28.62 -22.88 7.61
CA LEU A 460 29.21 -21.67 8.19
C LEU A 460 29.67 -20.73 7.08
N TRP A 461 29.50 -19.43 7.32
CA TRP A 461 30.06 -18.39 6.46
C TRP A 461 31.48 -18.06 6.92
N GLN A 462 32.43 -18.21 6.01
CA GLN A 462 33.78 -17.65 6.16
C GLN A 462 33.82 -16.29 5.48
N VAL A 463 34.34 -15.28 6.18
CA VAL A 463 34.53 -13.93 5.66
C VAL A 463 36.01 -13.58 5.68
N LYS A 464 36.50 -13.02 4.57
CA LYS A 464 37.89 -12.55 4.43
C LYS A 464 37.92 -11.20 3.75
N LEU A 465 38.69 -10.25 4.27
CA LEU A 465 38.85 -8.94 3.61
C LEU A 465 39.43 -9.13 2.20
N LEU A 466 38.91 -8.40 1.22
CA LEU A 466 39.31 -8.61 -0.16
C LEU A 466 40.79 -8.27 -0.36
N GLU A 467 41.29 -7.22 0.27
CA GLU A 467 42.71 -6.86 0.23
C GLU A 467 43.61 -7.98 0.77
N GLN A 468 43.18 -8.67 1.83
CA GLN A 468 43.89 -9.82 2.37
C GLN A 468 43.80 -11.03 1.42
N SER A 469 42.63 -11.28 0.82
CA SER A 469 42.45 -12.33 -0.20
C SER A 469 43.36 -12.09 -1.42
N THR A 470 43.39 -10.85 -1.94
CA THR A 470 44.27 -10.45 -3.04
C THR A 470 45.74 -10.56 -2.66
N TYR A 471 46.14 -10.14 -1.45
CA TYR A 471 47.52 -10.24 -0.97
C TYR A 471 48.01 -11.69 -0.98
N GLU A 472 47.24 -12.63 -0.43
CA GLU A 472 47.60 -14.05 -0.41
C GLU A 472 47.66 -14.66 -1.82
N LYS A 473 46.71 -14.32 -2.71
CA LYS A 473 46.73 -14.75 -4.12
C LYS A 473 47.96 -14.24 -4.86
N VAL A 474 48.32 -12.96 -4.67
CA VAL A 474 49.53 -12.35 -5.25
C VAL A 474 50.79 -13.07 -4.75
N ILE A 475 50.88 -13.41 -3.47
CA ILE A 475 52.03 -14.13 -2.92
C ILE A 475 52.10 -15.56 -3.47
N SER A 476 50.99 -16.28 -3.56
CA SER A 476 50.95 -17.64 -4.12
C SER A 476 51.50 -17.64 -5.55
N LEU A 477 50.94 -16.80 -6.43
CA LEU A 477 51.36 -16.72 -7.83
C LEU A 477 52.82 -16.23 -7.98
N ALA A 478 53.26 -15.29 -7.15
CA ALA A 478 54.65 -14.85 -7.13
C ALA A 478 55.61 -15.97 -6.66
N THR A 479 55.17 -16.82 -5.73
CA THR A 479 55.93 -17.98 -5.24
C THR A 479 55.96 -19.10 -6.28
N GLU A 480 54.91 -19.23 -7.08
CA GLU A 480 54.82 -20.12 -8.25
C GLU A 480 55.67 -19.62 -9.43
N GLY A 481 56.26 -18.42 -9.34
CA GLY A 481 57.23 -17.88 -10.29
C GLY A 481 56.66 -16.95 -11.35
N LEU A 482 55.38 -16.58 -11.26
CA LEU A 482 54.77 -15.62 -12.19
C LEU A 482 55.36 -14.23 -11.98
N ASN A 483 55.59 -13.51 -13.07
CA ASN A 483 56.04 -12.12 -13.03
C ASN A 483 54.87 -11.17 -12.73
N GLN A 484 55.18 -9.92 -12.32
CA GLN A 484 54.15 -8.95 -11.92
C GLN A 484 53.09 -8.65 -12.99
N ARG A 485 53.44 -8.79 -14.28
CA ARG A 485 52.49 -8.58 -15.38
C ARG A 485 51.54 -9.77 -15.49
N GLU A 486 52.08 -11.00 -15.44
CA GLU A 486 51.28 -12.22 -15.46
C GLU A 486 50.32 -12.29 -14.26
N ILE A 487 50.78 -11.91 -13.06
CA ILE A 487 49.92 -11.84 -11.88
C ILE A 487 48.82 -10.78 -12.03
N ALA A 488 49.15 -9.63 -12.63
CA ALA A 488 48.17 -8.56 -12.88
C ALA A 488 47.10 -9.00 -13.87
N ASP A 489 47.50 -9.70 -14.94
CA ASP A 489 46.60 -10.22 -15.97
C ASP A 489 45.74 -11.38 -15.42
N GLU A 490 46.31 -12.29 -14.63
CA GLU A 490 45.61 -13.44 -14.03
C GLU A 490 44.56 -13.02 -13.00
N LEU A 491 44.90 -12.03 -12.15
CA LEU A 491 44.02 -11.54 -11.09
C LEU A 491 43.17 -10.34 -11.52
N ASP A 492 43.20 -9.93 -12.78
CA ASP A 492 42.51 -8.74 -13.31
C ASP A 492 42.64 -7.50 -12.41
N ILE A 493 43.86 -7.25 -11.92
CA ILE A 493 44.18 -6.11 -11.04
C ILE A 493 45.30 -5.26 -11.63
N HIS A 494 45.27 -3.96 -11.34
CA HIS A 494 46.30 -3.06 -11.83
C HIS A 494 47.70 -3.45 -11.31
N LYS A 495 48.73 -3.41 -12.18
CA LYS A 495 50.12 -3.78 -11.86
C LYS A 495 50.67 -3.05 -10.62
N SER A 496 50.23 -1.82 -10.35
CA SER A 496 50.62 -1.07 -9.15
C SER A 496 50.16 -1.75 -7.86
N ASN A 497 48.99 -2.41 -7.85
CA ASN A 497 48.50 -3.16 -6.70
C ASN A 497 49.36 -4.40 -6.45
N VAL A 498 49.69 -5.15 -7.51
CA VAL A 498 50.62 -6.30 -7.44
C VAL A 498 51.97 -5.86 -6.87
N SER A 499 52.53 -4.76 -7.39
CA SER A 499 53.80 -4.20 -6.93
C SER A 499 53.77 -3.83 -5.45
N ARG A 500 52.69 -3.20 -4.99
CA ARG A 500 52.46 -2.84 -3.59
C ARG A 500 52.42 -4.08 -2.68
N HIS A 501 51.67 -5.11 -3.05
CA HIS A 501 51.59 -6.36 -2.28
C HIS A 501 52.93 -7.10 -2.22
N ILE A 502 53.65 -7.25 -3.34
CA ILE A 502 54.98 -7.87 -3.36
C ILE A 502 55.97 -7.08 -2.51
N LYS A 503 55.93 -5.74 -2.54
CA LYS A 503 56.79 -4.90 -1.70
C LYS A 503 56.49 -5.11 -0.22
N ASN A 504 55.22 -5.19 0.16
CA ASN A 504 54.82 -5.48 1.55
C ASN A 504 55.28 -6.87 1.98
N ALA A 505 55.08 -7.90 1.14
CA ALA A 505 55.50 -9.27 1.40
C ALA A 505 57.03 -9.43 1.54
N LYS A 506 57.81 -8.72 0.72
CA LYS A 506 59.28 -8.66 0.87
C LYS A 506 59.69 -7.99 2.19
N THR A 507 58.97 -6.95 2.59
CA THR A 507 59.21 -6.23 3.85
C THR A 507 58.90 -7.10 5.07
N GLN A 508 57.86 -7.94 4.97
CA GLN A 508 57.43 -8.88 6.02
C GLN A 508 58.22 -10.20 6.00
N GLY A 509 59.11 -10.40 5.02
CA GLY A 509 59.94 -11.61 4.90
C GLY A 509 59.22 -12.83 4.31
N GLU A 510 58.01 -12.66 3.78
CA GLU A 510 57.17 -13.72 3.22
C GLU A 510 57.56 -14.08 1.78
N LEU A 511 58.21 -13.16 1.06
CA LEU A 511 58.82 -13.40 -0.25
C LEU A 511 60.32 -13.12 -0.16
N LYS A 512 61.15 -14.12 -0.47
CA LYS A 512 62.61 -13.95 -0.51
C LYS A 512 62.99 -12.88 -1.53
N HIS A 513 63.98 -12.04 -1.21
CA HIS A 513 64.62 -11.21 -2.20
C HIS A 513 65.15 -12.13 -3.30
N THR A 514 64.56 -12.05 -4.49
CA THR A 514 65.21 -12.53 -5.71
C THR A 514 66.49 -11.72 -5.81
N LEU A 515 67.61 -12.34 -5.43
CA LEU A 515 68.93 -11.85 -5.81
C LEU A 515 68.89 -11.76 -7.33
N GLU A 516 69.00 -10.54 -7.85
CA GLU A 516 69.21 -10.30 -9.27
C GLU A 516 70.35 -11.20 -9.73
N VAL A 517 70.03 -12.22 -10.52
CA VAL A 517 71.04 -12.94 -11.28
C VAL A 517 71.38 -12.02 -12.44
N CYS A 518 72.57 -11.44 -12.32
CA CYS A 518 73.38 -10.63 -13.24
C CYS A 518 72.85 -10.37 -14.66
#